data_AF-A0A7V9AQG4-F1
#
_entry.id   AF-A0A7V9AQG4-F1
#
_cell.length_a   1.000
_cell.length_b   1.000
_cell.length_c   1.000
_cell.angle_alpha   90.00
_cell.angle_beta   90.00
_cell.angle_gamma   90.00
#
_symmetry.space_group_name_H-M   'P 1'
#
loop_
_entity.id
_entity.type
_entity.pdbx_description
1 polymer ?
#
loop_
_entity_poly.entity_id
_entity_poly.type
_entity_poly.pdbx_seq_one_letter_code
_entity_poly.pdbx_strand_id
1 'polypeptide(L)' 'MTIDEALFRAINGLAEQSPMVDWLMLVLAEPFNLLLPGLLVFAYWARTDKRQAIVGSLVLATV' A
#
# COMPACT_ATOMS: atom_id res chain seq x y z
N MET A 1 3.30 -19.87 -11.64
CA MET A 1 2.56 -18.90 -10.82
C MET A 1 2.96 -17.51 -11.27
N THR A 2 1.97 -16.65 -11.52
CA THR A 2 2.24 -15.22 -11.79
C THR A 2 2.51 -14.49 -10.48
N ILE A 3 3.24 -13.38 -10.55
CA ILE A 3 3.60 -12.56 -9.39
C ILE A 3 2.33 -12.04 -8.68
N ASP A 4 1.32 -11.65 -9.46
CA ASP A 4 0.04 -11.16 -8.96
C ASP A 4 -0.67 -12.21 -8.10
N GLU A 5 -0.66 -13.48 -8.54
CA GLU A 5 -1.34 -14.55 -7.82
C GLU A 5 -0.61 -14.94 -6.53
N ALA A 6 0.72 -14.84 -6.51
CA ALA A 6 1.52 -15.03 -5.31
C ALA A 6 1.28 -13.91 -4.28
N LEU A 7 1.24 -12.64 -4.73
CA LEU A 7 0.91 -11.49 -3.88
C LEU A 7 -0.51 -11.58 -3.34
N PHE A 8 -1.48 -11.93 -4.19
CA PHE A 8 -2.87 -12.09 -3.77
C PHE A 8 -3.01 -13.15 -2.68
N ARG A 9 -2.35 -14.32 -2.81
CA ARG A 9 -2.38 -15.36 -1.78
C ARG A 9 -1.65 -14.94 -0.50
N ALA A 10 -0.53 -14.23 -0.62
CA ALA A 10 0.21 -13.75 0.55
C ALA A 10 -0.62 -12.74 1.36
N ILE A 11 -1.29 -11.80 0.69
CA ILE A 11 -2.15 -10.80 1.33
C ILE A 11 -3.38 -11.48 1.97
N ASN A 12 -4.07 -12.35 1.24
CA ASN A 12 -5.24 -13.06 1.78
C ASN A 12 -4.88 -14.05 2.90
N GLY A 13 -3.66 -14.60 2.92
CA GLY A 13 -3.18 -15.43 4.02
C GLY A 13 -3.03 -14.67 5.34
N LEU A 14 -2.97 -13.33 5.29
CA LEU A 14 -2.91 -12.45 6.45
C LEU A 14 -4.31 -12.00 6.93
N ALA A 15 -5.36 -12.22 6.14
CA ALA A 15 -6.72 -11.88 6.53
C ALA A 15 -7.16 -12.76 7.72
N GLU A 16 -7.91 -12.17 8.65
CA GLU A 16 -8.46 -12.84 9.85
C GLU A 16 -7.41 -13.34 10.86
N GLN A 17 -6.11 -13.15 10.60
CA GLN A 17 -5.03 -13.49 11.54
C GLN A 17 -4.96 -12.52 12.72
N SER A 18 -5.43 -11.27 12.53
CA SER A 18 -5.43 -10.25 13.57
C SER A 18 -6.58 -9.26 13.37
N PRO A 19 -7.53 -9.17 14.32
CA PRO A 19 -8.66 -8.25 14.20
C PRO A 19 -8.23 -6.77 14.15
N MET A 20 -7.05 -6.45 14.69
CA MET A 20 -6.48 -5.09 14.60
C MET A 20 -5.97 -4.79 13.19
N VAL A 21 -5.33 -5.76 12.52
CA VAL A 21 -4.83 -5.60 11.14
C VAL A 21 -5.99 -5.54 10.16
N ASP A 22 -7.03 -6.34 10.37
CA ASP A 22 -8.25 -6.31 9.57
C ASP A 22 -8.98 -4.96 9.71
N TRP A 23 -9.11 -4.45 10.94
CA TRP A 23 -9.68 -3.13 11.18
C TRP A 23 -8.86 -2.02 10.51
N LEU A 24 -7.53 -2.08 10.60
CA LEU A 24 -6.65 -1.12 9.94
C LEU A 24 -6.81 -1.16 8.41
N MET A 25 -6.85 -2.36 7.83
CA MET A 25 -7.08 -2.56 6.39
C MET A 25 -8.43 -1.98 5.95
N LEU A 26 -9.50 -2.19 6.73
CA LEU A 26 -10.83 -1.64 6.45
C LEU A 26 -10.84 -0.10 6.50
N VAL A 27 -10.21 0.49 7.51
CA VAL A 27 -10.09 1.95 7.63
C VAL A 27 -9.32 2.52 6.45
N LEU A 28 -8.24 1.87 6.02
CA LEU A 28 -7.43 2.31 4.87
C LEU A 28 -8.14 2.11 3.52
N ALA A 29 -9.10 1.18 3.45
CA ALA A 29 -9.89 0.91 2.25
C ALA A 29 -11.06 1.88 2.07
N GLU A 30 -11.41 2.69 3.07
CA GLU A 30 -12.44 3.72 2.91
C GLU A 30 -12.02 4.74 1.83
N PRO A 31 -12.92 5.16 0.93
CA PRO A 31 -12.60 6.03 -0.21
C PRO A 31 -11.92 7.34 0.19
N PHE A 32 -12.27 7.90 1.34
CA PHE A 32 -11.70 9.14 1.87
C PHE A 32 -10.30 8.94 2.49
N ASN A 33 -9.95 7.71 2.84
CA ASN A 33 -8.72 7.34 3.51
C ASN A 33 -7.67 6.75 2.55
N LEU A 34 -7.94 6.60 1.24
CA LEU A 34 -6.96 6.12 0.26
C LEU A 34 -5.70 7.01 0.18
N LEU A 35 -5.79 8.28 0.60
CA LEU A 35 -4.64 9.18 0.72
C LEU A 35 -3.66 8.73 1.81
N LEU A 36 -4.12 8.12 2.90
CA LEU A 36 -3.28 7.64 4.00
C LEU A 36 -2.27 6.56 3.58
N PRO A 37 -2.68 5.43 2.97
CA PRO A 37 -1.73 4.41 2.52
C PRO A 37 -0.82 4.96 1.43
N GLY A 38 -1.32 5.81 0.53
CA GLY A 38 -0.49 6.51 -0.46
C GLY A 38 0.59 7.39 0.18
N LEU A 39 0.23 8.19 1.18
CA LEU A 39 1.15 9.03 1.96
C LEU A 39 2.16 8.21 2.75
N LEU A 40 1.75 7.08 3.33
CA LEU A 40 2.65 6.19 4.07
C LEU A 40 3.70 5.56 3.17
N VAL A 41 3.30 5.07 1.99
CA VAL A 41 4.22 4.54 0.98
C VAL A 41 5.19 5.62 0.50
N PHE A 42 4.66 6.83 0.21
CA PHE A 42 5.49 7.96 -0.18
C PHE A 42 6.49 8.36 0.91
N ALA A 43 6.06 8.46 2.17
CA ALA A 43 6.92 8.80 3.29
C ALA A 43 8.02 7.76 3.52
N TYR A 44 7.68 6.47 3.39
CA TYR A 44 8.65 5.38 3.47
C TYR A 44 9.70 5.48 2.35
N TRP A 45 9.28 5.67 1.10
CA TRP A 45 10.22 5.84 -0.01
C TRP A 45 11.04 7.11 0.09
N ALA A 46 10.44 8.25 0.48
CA ALA A 46 11.16 9.50 0.69
C ALA A 46 12.24 9.37 1.78
N ARG A 47 12.02 8.50 2.77
CA ARG A 47 13.02 8.18 3.79
C ARG A 47 14.16 7.30 3.26
N THR A 48 13.85 6.35 2.37
CA THR A 48 14.80 5.32 1.92
C THR A 48 15.62 5.76 0.71
N ASP A 49 14.96 6.33 -0.30
CA ASP A 49 15.56 6.89 -1.51
C ASP A 49 14.66 8.01 -2.06
N LYS A 50 15.06 9.25 -1.76
CA LYS A 50 14.33 10.46 -2.16
C LYS A 50 14.12 10.58 -3.67
N ARG A 51 15.05 10.07 -4.49
CA ARG A 51 14.96 10.16 -5.95
C ARG A 51 13.86 9.24 -6.46
N GLN A 52 13.82 8.00 -5.99
CA GLN A 52 12.80 7.04 -6.40
C GLN A 52 11.41 7.45 -5.92
N ALA A 53 11.30 8.07 -4.74
CA ALA A 53 10.04 8.60 -4.23
C ALA A 53 9.43 9.65 -5.16
N ILE A 54 10.24 10.61 -5.62
CA ILE A 54 9.78 11.68 -6.53
C ILE A 54 9.38 11.10 -7.88
N VAL A 55 10.21 10.26 -8.48
CA VAL A 55 9.92 9.64 -9.79
C VAL A 55 8.67 8.76 -9.72
N GLY A 56 8.55 7.93 -8.69
CA GLY A 56 7.37 7.08 -8.46
C GLY A 56 6.09 7.89 -8.27
N SER A 57 6.15 8.98 -7.50
CA SER A 57 4.99 9.88 -7.31
C SER A 57 4.54 10.57 -8.60
N LEU A 58 5.49 10.95 -9.46
CA LEU A 58 5.19 11.59 -10.76
C LEU A 58 4.52 10.61 -11.71
N VAL A 59 5.01 9.36 -11.78
CA VAL A 59 4.40 8.32 -12.61
C VAL A 59 2.99 7.99 -12.14
N LEU A 60 2.80 7.81 -10.83
CA LEU A 60 1.47 7.54 -10.24
C LEU A 60 0.49 8.70 -10.43
N ALA A 61 0.95 9.95 -10.43
CA ALA A 61 0.10 11.12 -10.65
C ALA A 61 -0.35 11.28 -12.12
N THR A 62 0.30 10.58 -13.06
CA THR A 62 -0.02 10.62 -14.50
C THR A 62 -0.88 9.45 -14.98
N VAL A 63 -1.25 8.52 -14.11
CA VAL A 63 -2.16 7.40 -14.36
C VAL A 63 -3.53 7.73 -13.79
#